data_AF-I3E855-F1
#
_entry.id   AF-I3E855-F1
#
_cell.length_a   1.000
_cell.length_b   1.000
_cell.length_c   1.000
_cell.angle_alpha   90.00
_cell.angle_beta   90.00
_cell.angle_gamma   90.00
#
_symmetry.space_group_name_H-M   'P 1'
#
loop_
_entity.id
_entity.type
_entity.pdbx_description
1 polymer ?
#
loop_
_entity_poly.entity_id
_entity_poly.type
_entity_poly.pdbx_seq_one_letter_code
_entity_poly.pdbx_strand_id
1 'polypeptide(L)' 'MISGLERYLNRVEEDTIAVLKLLVAGKTVEQISNELKIPLKKVAEIKEKFESS' A
#
# COMPACT_ATOMS: atom_id res chain seq x y z
N MET A 1 17.75 17.77 -8.76
CA MET A 1 16.40 18.15 -8.29
C MET A 1 15.50 16.95 -8.55
N ILE A 2 15.02 16.27 -7.52
CA ILE A 2 14.06 15.17 -7.71
C ILE A 2 12.73 15.82 -8.09
N SER A 3 12.18 15.46 -9.25
CA SER A 3 10.91 15.98 -9.73
C SER A 3 9.77 15.62 -8.79
N GLY A 4 8.68 16.39 -8.83
CA GLY A 4 7.47 16.07 -8.06
C GLY A 4 6.91 14.68 -8.39
N LEU A 5 7.11 14.22 -9.63
CA LEU A 5 6.69 12.90 -10.10
C LEU A 5 7.49 11.77 -9.45
N GLU A 6 8.82 11.89 -9.40
CA GLU A 6 9.69 10.89 -8.75
C GLU A 6 9.39 10.77 -7.25
N ARG A 7 9.11 11.88 -6.57
CA ARG A 7 8.69 11.84 -5.15
C ARG A 7 7.35 11.15 -4.95
N TYR A 8 6.42 11.35 -5.88
CA TYR A 8 5.12 10.70 -5.83
C TYR A 8 5.24 9.19 -6.06
N LEU A 9 6.00 8.78 -7.07
CA LEU A 9 6.24 7.37 -7.38
C LEU A 9 6.90 6.64 -6.22
N ASN A 10 7.96 7.21 -5.62
CA ASN A 10 8.61 6.62 -4.45
C ASN A 10 7.62 6.41 -3.29
N ARG A 11 6.77 7.40 -3.00
CA ARG A 11 5.75 7.26 -1.93
C ARG A 11 4.73 6.16 -2.23
N VAL A 12 4.32 6.02 -3.49
CA VAL A 12 3.38 4.97 -3.90
C VAL A 12 4.01 3.59 -3.77
N GLU A 13 5.27 3.43 -4.14
CA GLU A 13 6.02 2.19 -3.97
C GLU A 13 6.20 1.85 -2.48
N GLU A 14 6.59 2.82 -1.66
CA GLU A 14 6.73 2.65 -0.20
C GLU A 14 5.40 2.24 0.45
N ASP A 15 4.29 2.92 0.12
CA ASP A 15 2.95 2.58 0.57
C ASP A 15 2.57 1.14 0.18
N THR A 16 2.87 0.75 -1.06
CA THR A 16 2.52 -0.58 -1.58
C THR A 16 3.30 -1.67 -0.86
N ILE A 17 4.61 -1.48 -0.68
CA ILE A 17 5.47 -2.41 0.06
C ILE A 17 5.00 -2.54 1.51
N ALA A 18 4.63 -1.44 2.16
CA ALA A 18 4.13 -1.44 3.53
C ALA A 18 2.82 -2.23 3.64
N VAL A 19 1.87 -2.01 2.72
CA VAL A 19 0.61 -2.76 2.68
C VAL A 19 0.87 -4.26 2.52
N LEU A 20 1.74 -4.66 1.58
CA LEU A 20 2.06 -6.07 1.34
C LEU A 20 2.71 -6.74 2.56
N LYS A 21 3.63 -6.06 3.24
CA LYS A 21 4.26 -6.59 4.48
C LYS A 21 3.21 -6.89 5.56
N LEU A 22 2.22 -6.01 5.72
CA LEU A 22 1.17 -6.20 6.72
C LEU A 22 0.14 -7.25 6.30
N LEU A 23 -0.16 -7.38 5.01
CA LEU A 23 -0.99 -8.47 4.48
C LEU A 23 -0.33 -9.83 4.73
N VAL A 24 0.97 -9.96 4.47
CA VAL A 24 1.74 -11.19 4.76
C VAL A 24 1.81 -11.48 6.26
N ALA A 25 1.84 -10.44 7.10
CA ALA A 25 1.73 -10.59 8.55
C ALA A 25 0.32 -10.97 9.04
N GLY A 26 -0.65 -11.18 8.14
CA GLY A 26 -2.01 -11.60 8.45
C GLY A 26 -2.94 -10.49 8.94
N LYS A 27 -2.56 -9.21 8.78
CA LYS A 27 -3.46 -8.09 9.13
C LYS A 27 -4.59 -7.94 8.14
N THR A 28 -5.75 -7.50 8.62
CA THR A 28 -6.91 -7.22 7.76
C THR A 28 -6.77 -5.88 7.04
N VAL A 29 -7.51 -5.71 5.94
CA VAL A 29 -7.57 -4.46 5.15
C VAL A 29 -7.87 -3.24 6.03
N GLU A 30 -8.75 -3.40 7.02
CA GLU A 30 -9.14 -2.33 7.96
C GLU A 30 -8.00 -1.94 8.90
N GLN A 31 -7.28 -2.93 9.46
CA GLN A 31 -6.13 -2.68 10.32
C GLN A 31 -5.00 -1.97 9.57
N ILE A 32 -4.75 -2.39 8.33
CA ILE A 32 -3.72 -1.81 7.47
C ILE A 32 -4.06 -0.37 7.08
N SER A 33 -5.32 -0.13 6.70
CA SER A 33 -5.81 1.22 6.37
C SER A 33 -5.65 2.17 7.55
N ASN A 34 -5.97 1.73 8.77
CA ASN A 34 -5.84 2.54 9.97
C ASN A 34 -4.37 2.79 10.35
N GLU A 35 -3.50 1.77 10.25
CA GLU A 35 -2.09 1.86 10.61
C GLU A 35 -1.30 2.76 9.65
N LEU A 36 -1.52 2.60 8.34
CA LEU A 36 -0.82 3.36 7.31
C LEU A 36 -1.51 4.69 6.97
N LYS A 37 -2.71 4.94 7.53
CA LYS A 37 -3.58 6.08 7.19
C LYS A 37 -3.87 6.18 5.69
N ILE A 38 -4.01 5.03 5.03
CA ILE A 38 -4.29 4.89 3.61
C ILE A 38 -5.77 4.52 3.44
N PRO A 39 -6.49 5.00 2.40
CA PRO A 39 -7.87 4.61 2.16
C PRO A 39 -8.04 3.09 2.00
N LEU A 40 -9.10 2.53 2.61
CA LEU A 40 -9.47 1.11 2.49
C LEU A 40 -9.48 0.63 1.04
N LYS A 41 -10.01 1.45 0.12
CA LYS A 41 -10.04 1.15 -1.32
C LYS A 41 -8.64 0.88 -1.89
N LYS A 42 -7.66 1.73 -1.56
CA LYS A 42 -6.29 1.59 -2.05
C LYS A 42 -5.61 0.34 -1.47
N VAL A 43 -5.88 -0.01 -0.21
CA VAL A 43 -5.40 -1.25 0.41
C VAL A 43 -6.03 -2.49 -0.26
N ALA A 44 -7.33 -2.44 -0.55
CA ALA A 44 -8.04 -3.52 -1.26
C ALA A 44 -7.49 -3.72 -2.69
N GLU A 45 -7.28 -2.63 -3.45
CA GLU A 45 -6.70 -2.69 -4.80
C GLU A 45 -5.30 -3.33 -4.79
N ILE A 46 -4.47 -3.03 -3.78
CA ILE A 46 -3.14 -3.65 -3.63
C ILE A 46 -3.27 -5.14 -3.30
N LYS A 47 -4.20 -5.52 -2.42
CA LYS A 47 -4.47 -6.92 -2.07
C LYS A 47 -4.91 -7.72 -3.30
N GLU A 48 -5.89 -7.21 -4.05
CA GLU A 48 -6.40 -7.87 -5.27
C GLU A 48 -5.31 -8.06 -6.32
N LYS A 49 -4.46 -7.05 -6.54
CA LYS A 49 -3.34 -7.15 -7.48
C LYS A 49 -2.29 -8.19 -7.05
N PHE A 50 -2.05 -8.30 -5.74
CA PHE A 50 -1.11 -9.27 -5.19
C PHE A 50 -1.64 -10.70 -5.30
N GLU A 51 -2.92 -10.93 -4.97
CA GLU A 51 -3.54 -12.26 -5.06
C GLU A 51 -3.78 -12.73 -6.50
N SER A 52 -3.85 -11.79 -7.46
CA SER A 52 -4.02 -12.09 -8.89
C SER A 52 -2.71 -12.36 -9.63
N SER A 53 -1.56 -12.26 -8.96
CA SER A 53 -0.22 -12.58 -9.51
C SER A 53 0.23 -13.97 -9.07
#